data_AF-A0A7Y6K2R1-F1
#
_entry.id   AF-A0A7Y6K2R1-F1
#
_cell.length_a   1.000
_cell.length_b   1.000
_cell.length_c   1.000
_cell.angle_alpha   90.00
_cell.angle_beta   90.00
_cell.angle_gamma   90.00
#
_symmetry.space_group_name_H-M   'P 1'
#
loop_
_entity.id
_entity.type
_entity.pdbx_description
1 polymer ?
#
loop_
_entity_poly.entity_id
_entity_poly.type
_entity_poly.pdbx_seq_one_letter_code
_entity_poly.pdbx_strand_id
1 'polypeptide(L)'
;MSVTPSPSLLDEMLDAVVRRYRLPALAAVCAPTPQASPATVLALAIEQAREASARGEAPDAANRRFFVEALARMIREALREEAGDPVFQAMLLRHRSAVVREYASLAAHASVDRRLIYAAVNAIAHPAKQQRLLPGPQRDALARLHALAVAEAWPELAEAVQTCIDTPQIAHDAALQRGLAQLLESAALQRLRRLDALTSDERVRHYQTLWDRQGPRPGSSTAVERGLSSKQRGAAVEALAADALDALAQRLNDAQGAVATYRVVNSMRVPAAIPASHERAKTEWDVVLLRQAQPPADAAAWDVCLLVEAKASVDAATTDLPRLVRGLTLLAHAEPHTVYSFRTQQGTVHLSGASLAALTSDATGLRSTVLYCCDAPVEAAPRVLSPASRMQLLSAQASLDFAGALADGRDADCADLEPVWHQLLESPRWRTVLDQYATLREVRELMVHPDDLRAAVGIADARRLSAAR
;
A
#
# COMPACT_ATOMS: atom_id res chain seq x y z
N MET A 1 -29.09 28.73 -28.34
CA MET A 1 -27.86 28.18 -28.97
C MET A 1 -26.79 28.15 -27.90
N SER A 2 -26.50 26.98 -27.37
CA SER A 2 -25.47 26.76 -26.34
C SER A 2 -24.10 26.86 -27.00
N VAL A 3 -23.40 27.96 -26.76
CA VAL A 3 -21.98 28.10 -27.12
C VAL A 3 -21.22 27.15 -26.22
N THR A 4 -20.75 26.02 -26.76
CA THR A 4 -19.79 25.17 -26.06
C THR A 4 -18.53 26.00 -25.80
N PRO A 5 -18.07 26.14 -24.54
CA PRO A 5 -16.83 26.85 -24.26
C PRO A 5 -15.67 26.15 -24.98
N SER A 6 -14.80 26.93 -25.62
CA SER A 6 -13.58 26.40 -26.24
C SER A 6 -12.70 25.76 -25.16
N PRO A 7 -12.10 24.58 -25.42
CA PRO A 7 -11.19 23.94 -24.48
C PRO A 7 -10.03 24.88 -24.16
N SER A 8 -9.56 24.86 -22.92
CA SER A 8 -8.41 25.68 -22.54
C SER A 8 -7.14 25.12 -23.20
N LEU A 9 -6.11 25.95 -23.37
CA LEU A 9 -4.81 25.50 -23.90
C LEU A 9 -4.22 24.34 -23.07
N LEU A 10 -4.50 24.32 -21.77
CA LEU A 10 -4.09 23.23 -20.89
C LEU A 10 -4.80 21.92 -21.28
N ASP A 11 -6.11 21.95 -21.51
CA ASP A 11 -6.88 20.77 -21.92
C ASP A 11 -6.37 20.23 -23.28
N GLU A 12 -6.11 21.12 -24.24
CA GLU A 12 -5.54 20.75 -25.54
C GLU A 12 -4.17 20.05 -25.41
N MET A 13 -3.33 20.53 -24.49
CA MET A 13 -2.03 19.91 -24.23
C MET A 13 -2.17 18.55 -23.56
N LEU A 14 -3.05 18.42 -22.57
CA LEU A 14 -3.32 17.17 -21.86
C LEU A 14 -3.93 16.09 -22.76
N ASP A 15 -4.76 16.49 -23.72
CA ASP A 15 -5.34 15.63 -24.76
C ASP A 15 -4.29 15.19 -25.79
N ALA A 16 -3.27 16.01 -26.05
CA ALA A 16 -2.17 15.69 -26.95
C ALA A 16 -1.12 14.75 -26.33
N VAL A 17 -1.12 14.55 -25.01
CA VAL A 17 -0.17 13.65 -24.33
C VAL A 17 -0.39 12.21 -24.76
N VAL A 18 0.68 11.55 -25.21
CA VAL A 18 0.66 10.12 -25.54
C VAL A 18 0.41 9.31 -24.27
N ARG A 19 -0.71 8.56 -24.24
CA ARG A 19 -1.09 7.70 -23.10
C ARG A 19 -0.51 6.30 -23.25
N ARG A 20 0.82 6.17 -23.25
CA ARG A 20 1.54 4.89 -23.51
C ARG A 20 1.22 3.76 -22.53
N TYR A 21 0.73 4.09 -21.34
CA TYR A 21 0.39 3.13 -20.28
C TYR A 21 -1.05 2.65 -20.32
N ARG A 22 -1.88 3.23 -21.19
CA ARG A 22 -3.29 2.93 -21.30
C ARG A 22 -3.50 1.45 -21.59
N LEU A 23 -4.34 0.81 -20.80
CA LEU A 23 -4.71 -0.59 -21.03
C LEU A 23 -5.92 -0.67 -21.97
N PRO A 24 -5.92 -1.63 -22.92
CA PRO A 24 -7.10 -1.89 -23.75
C PRO A 24 -8.22 -2.54 -22.91
N ALA A 25 -9.34 -2.87 -23.53
CA ALA A 25 -10.37 -3.68 -22.85
C ALA A 25 -9.80 -5.08 -22.51
N LEU A 26 -10.22 -5.69 -21.38
CA LEU A 26 -9.61 -6.94 -20.90
C LEU A 26 -9.72 -8.07 -21.92
N ALA A 27 -10.86 -8.15 -22.61
CA ALA A 27 -11.10 -9.14 -23.65
C ALA A 27 -10.05 -9.08 -24.79
N ALA A 28 -9.52 -7.89 -25.09
CA ALA A 28 -8.45 -7.72 -26.08
C ALA A 28 -7.06 -8.12 -25.55
N VAL A 29 -6.83 -8.00 -24.23
CA VAL A 29 -5.59 -8.47 -23.58
C VAL A 29 -5.58 -9.99 -23.45
N CYS A 30 -6.74 -10.58 -23.16
CA CYS A 30 -6.89 -11.98 -22.77
C CYS A 30 -7.32 -12.88 -23.93
N ALA A 31 -7.09 -12.50 -25.19
CA ALA A 31 -7.41 -13.35 -26.35
C ALA A 31 -6.97 -14.79 -26.04
N PRO A 32 -7.90 -15.75 -25.94
CA PRO A 32 -7.65 -17.03 -25.29
C PRO A 32 -6.66 -17.83 -26.14
N THR A 33 -5.39 -17.70 -25.81
CA THR A 33 -4.36 -18.62 -26.28
C THR A 33 -4.47 -19.88 -25.41
N PRO A 34 -4.22 -21.07 -25.98
CA PRO A 34 -4.18 -22.32 -25.20
C PRO A 34 -3.20 -22.29 -24.00
N GLN A 35 -2.30 -21.30 -23.96
CA GLN A 35 -1.28 -21.09 -22.95
C GLN A 35 -1.58 -19.95 -21.97
N ALA A 36 -2.80 -19.39 -21.96
CA ALA A 36 -3.16 -18.31 -21.04
C ALA A 36 -2.97 -18.75 -19.58
N SER A 37 -2.31 -17.89 -18.79
CA SER A 37 -2.06 -18.18 -17.37
C SER A 37 -3.39 -18.27 -16.60
N PRO A 38 -3.50 -19.12 -15.55
CA PRO A 38 -4.72 -19.18 -14.74
C PRO A 38 -5.13 -17.83 -14.15
N ALA A 39 -4.15 -16.97 -13.81
CA ALA A 39 -4.41 -15.62 -13.33
C ALA A 39 -5.08 -14.73 -14.39
N THR A 40 -4.69 -14.86 -15.66
CA THR A 40 -5.28 -14.13 -16.79
C THR A 40 -6.72 -14.56 -17.02
N VAL A 41 -6.99 -15.87 -17.02
CA VAL A 41 -8.34 -16.42 -17.18
C VAL A 41 -9.24 -15.98 -16.03
N LEU A 42 -8.71 -16.01 -14.80
CA LEU A 42 -9.45 -15.60 -13.61
C LEU A 42 -9.80 -14.10 -13.64
N ALA A 43 -8.86 -13.24 -14.04
CA ALA A 43 -9.14 -11.82 -14.21
C ALA A 43 -10.21 -11.57 -15.27
N LEU A 44 -10.18 -12.30 -16.39
CA LEU A 44 -11.20 -12.20 -17.43
C LEU A 44 -12.59 -12.58 -16.91
N ALA A 45 -12.71 -13.70 -16.20
CA ALA A 45 -13.98 -14.16 -15.63
C ALA A 45 -14.55 -13.14 -14.62
N ILE A 46 -13.69 -12.56 -13.77
CA ILE A 46 -14.07 -11.51 -12.81
C ILE A 46 -14.60 -10.26 -13.54
N GLU A 47 -13.91 -9.78 -14.58
CA GLU A 47 -14.33 -8.59 -15.32
C GLU A 47 -15.65 -8.83 -16.07
N GLN A 48 -15.82 -9.99 -16.71
CA GLN A 48 -17.08 -10.38 -17.35
C GLN A 48 -18.24 -10.39 -16.35
N ALA A 49 -17.97 -10.87 -15.13
CA ALA A 49 -18.98 -10.89 -14.07
C ALA A 49 -19.33 -9.47 -13.60
N ARG A 50 -18.32 -8.60 -13.43
CA ARG A 50 -18.51 -7.19 -13.10
C ARG A 50 -19.33 -6.46 -14.17
N GLU A 51 -19.02 -6.69 -15.45
CA GLU A 51 -19.73 -6.08 -16.58
C GLU A 51 -21.19 -6.53 -16.66
N ALA A 52 -21.48 -7.83 -16.46
CA ALA A 52 -22.85 -8.34 -16.39
C ALA A 52 -23.62 -7.68 -15.24
N SER A 53 -23.04 -7.65 -14.03
CA SER A 53 -23.64 -7.00 -12.87
C SER A 53 -23.89 -5.50 -13.11
N ALA A 54 -22.99 -4.80 -13.80
CA ALA A 54 -23.14 -3.39 -14.15
C ALA A 54 -24.30 -3.15 -15.14
N ARG A 55 -24.64 -4.15 -15.98
CA ARG A 55 -25.82 -4.12 -16.86
C ARG A 55 -27.11 -4.59 -16.17
N GLY A 56 -27.05 -4.99 -14.90
CA GLY A 56 -28.17 -5.59 -14.18
C GLY A 56 -28.47 -7.03 -14.60
N GLU A 57 -27.52 -7.70 -15.27
CA GLU A 57 -27.62 -9.08 -15.71
C GLU A 57 -26.90 -10.01 -14.72
N ALA A 58 -27.38 -11.25 -14.58
CA ALA A 58 -26.65 -12.28 -13.87
C ALA A 58 -25.53 -12.84 -14.76
N PRO A 59 -24.29 -13.02 -14.26
CA PRO A 59 -23.26 -13.73 -14.99
C PRO A 59 -23.69 -15.15 -15.35
N ASP A 60 -23.38 -15.60 -16.57
CA ASP A 60 -23.81 -16.91 -17.06
C ASP A 60 -23.08 -18.09 -16.39
N ALA A 61 -23.62 -19.29 -16.57
CA ALA A 61 -23.04 -20.52 -16.02
C ALA A 61 -21.70 -20.92 -16.66
N ALA A 62 -21.35 -20.41 -17.84
CA ALA A 62 -20.05 -20.65 -18.45
C ALA A 62 -18.96 -19.84 -17.74
N ASN A 63 -19.24 -18.57 -17.44
CA ASN A 63 -18.35 -17.68 -16.69
C ASN A 63 -18.05 -18.22 -15.29
N ARG A 64 -19.08 -18.70 -14.57
CA ARG A 64 -18.89 -19.36 -13.26
C ARG A 64 -17.94 -20.56 -13.37
N ARG A 65 -18.13 -21.43 -14.36
CA ARG A 65 -17.26 -22.59 -14.60
C ARG A 65 -15.83 -22.16 -14.88
N PHE A 66 -15.63 -21.19 -15.78
CA PHE A 66 -14.29 -20.67 -16.09
C PHE A 66 -13.60 -20.09 -14.86
N PHE A 67 -14.31 -19.33 -14.02
CA PHE A 67 -13.77 -18.79 -12.77
C PHE A 67 -13.30 -19.92 -11.85
N VAL A 68 -14.16 -20.89 -11.60
CA VAL A 68 -13.91 -21.99 -10.67
C VAL A 68 -12.75 -22.87 -11.14
N GLU A 69 -12.71 -23.23 -12.42
CA GLU A 69 -11.62 -24.01 -13.02
C GLU A 69 -10.28 -23.26 -13.00
N ALA A 70 -10.29 -21.96 -13.31
CA ALA A 70 -9.10 -21.13 -13.26
C ALA A 70 -8.57 -20.97 -11.83
N LEU A 71 -9.45 -20.78 -10.85
CA LEU A 71 -9.08 -20.73 -9.43
C LEU A 71 -8.50 -22.07 -8.96
N ALA A 72 -9.12 -23.19 -9.32
CA ALA A 72 -8.59 -24.53 -9.01
C ALA A 72 -7.19 -24.75 -9.59
N ARG A 73 -6.97 -24.36 -10.86
CA ARG A 73 -5.65 -24.39 -11.50
C ARG A 73 -4.66 -23.52 -10.74
N MET A 74 -5.01 -22.27 -10.44
CA MET A 74 -4.14 -21.34 -9.70
C MET A 74 -3.76 -21.88 -8.31
N ILE A 75 -4.69 -22.51 -7.59
CA ILE A 75 -4.41 -23.17 -6.30
C ILE A 75 -3.41 -24.32 -6.48
N ARG A 76 -3.62 -25.21 -7.48
CA ARG A 76 -2.68 -26.30 -7.77
C ARG A 76 -1.27 -25.79 -8.12
N GLU A 77 -1.17 -24.70 -8.88
CA GLU A 77 0.12 -24.07 -9.19
C GLU A 77 0.79 -23.51 -7.93
N ALA A 78 0.02 -22.87 -7.05
CA ALA A 78 0.52 -22.31 -5.80
C ALA A 78 0.98 -23.38 -4.80
N LEU A 79 0.43 -24.60 -4.86
CA LEU A 79 0.81 -25.73 -4.00
C LEU A 79 2.10 -26.46 -4.40
N ARG A 80 2.68 -26.18 -5.57
CA ARG A 80 3.92 -26.86 -6.01
C ARG A 80 5.07 -26.61 -5.03
N GLU A 81 5.76 -27.65 -4.56
CA GLU A 81 6.74 -27.54 -3.47
C GLU A 81 7.89 -26.56 -3.73
N GLU A 82 8.45 -26.55 -4.94
CA GLU A 82 9.60 -25.71 -5.30
C GLU A 82 9.22 -24.46 -6.11
N ALA A 83 8.28 -24.61 -7.04
CA ALA A 83 7.87 -23.54 -7.95
C ALA A 83 6.55 -22.84 -7.56
N GLY A 84 5.97 -23.21 -6.42
CA GLY A 84 4.70 -22.67 -5.93
C GLY A 84 4.85 -21.35 -5.19
N ASP A 85 3.77 -20.96 -4.50
CA ASP A 85 3.68 -19.71 -3.76
C ASP A 85 3.92 -19.99 -2.26
N PRO A 86 5.10 -19.63 -1.72
CA PRO A 86 5.42 -19.94 -0.32
C PRO A 86 4.51 -19.21 0.67
N VAL A 87 3.92 -18.07 0.28
CA VAL A 87 2.96 -17.35 1.12
C VAL A 87 1.70 -18.19 1.27
N PHE A 88 1.17 -18.67 0.15
CA PHE A 88 -0.03 -19.49 0.15
C PHE A 88 0.19 -20.83 0.87
N GLN A 89 1.34 -21.47 0.68
CA GLN A 89 1.71 -22.69 1.41
C GLN A 89 1.75 -22.47 2.92
N ALA A 90 2.33 -21.35 3.37
CA ALA A 90 2.38 -21.01 4.79
C ALA A 90 0.98 -20.73 5.36
N MET A 91 0.10 -20.11 4.57
CA MET A 91 -1.31 -19.91 4.92
C MET A 91 -2.07 -21.23 5.04
N LEU A 92 -1.89 -22.15 4.09
CA LEU A 92 -2.47 -23.47 4.16
C LEU A 92 -2.00 -24.24 5.41
N LEU A 93 -0.71 -24.17 5.71
CA LEU A 93 -0.14 -24.83 6.88
C LEU A 93 -0.72 -24.26 8.19
N ARG A 94 -0.89 -22.93 8.27
CA ARG A 94 -1.56 -22.25 9.39
C ARG A 94 -3.05 -22.64 9.48
N HIS A 95 -3.72 -22.83 8.35
CA HIS A 95 -5.11 -23.28 8.31
C HIS A 95 -5.24 -24.71 8.84
N ARG A 96 -4.34 -25.62 8.44
CA ARG A 96 -4.43 -27.05 8.79
C ARG A 96 -3.88 -27.40 10.17
N SER A 97 -2.92 -26.63 10.70
CA SER A 97 -2.25 -26.95 11.97
C SER A 97 -2.60 -25.97 13.08
N ALA A 98 -3.25 -26.47 14.14
CA ALA A 98 -3.55 -25.70 15.34
C ALA A 98 -2.27 -25.14 16.00
N VAL A 99 -1.17 -25.92 15.97
CA VAL A 99 0.13 -25.52 16.53
C VAL A 99 0.74 -24.35 15.75
N VAL A 100 0.68 -24.39 14.41
CA VAL A 100 1.18 -23.29 13.56
C VAL A 100 0.27 -22.06 13.70
N ARG A 101 -1.04 -22.25 13.86
CA ARG A 101 -1.99 -21.17 14.12
C ARG A 101 -1.72 -20.47 15.44
N GLU A 102 -1.43 -21.22 16.50
CA GLU A 102 -1.01 -20.71 17.80
C GLU A 102 0.30 -19.92 17.65
N TYR A 103 1.32 -20.52 17.04
CA TYR A 103 2.61 -19.86 16.79
C TYR A 103 2.43 -18.53 16.06
N ALA A 104 1.71 -18.50 14.94
CA ALA A 104 1.49 -17.30 14.15
C ALA A 104 0.74 -16.21 14.93
N SER A 105 -0.21 -16.59 15.78
CA SER A 105 -0.95 -15.66 16.65
C SER A 105 -0.04 -15.00 17.69
N LEU A 106 0.81 -15.80 18.34
CA LEU A 106 1.79 -15.32 19.33
C LEU A 106 2.88 -14.46 18.66
N ALA A 107 3.40 -14.90 17.51
CA ALA A 107 4.44 -14.20 16.77
C ALA A 107 4.00 -12.78 16.35
N ALA A 108 2.73 -12.59 15.99
CA ALA A 108 2.17 -11.28 15.63
C ALA A 108 2.25 -10.25 16.79
N HIS A 109 2.25 -10.70 18.04
CA HIS A 109 2.29 -9.86 19.24
C HIS A 109 3.68 -9.80 19.90
N ALA A 110 4.63 -10.60 19.42
CA ALA A 110 5.93 -10.78 20.06
C ALA A 110 6.72 -9.46 20.22
N SER A 111 6.62 -8.53 19.28
CA SER A 111 7.33 -7.24 19.37
C SER A 111 6.82 -6.36 20.52
N VAL A 112 5.51 -6.39 20.79
CA VAL A 112 4.89 -5.67 21.92
C VAL A 112 5.27 -6.35 23.23
N ASP A 113 5.16 -7.68 23.29
CA ASP A 113 5.52 -8.45 24.47
C ASP A 113 6.99 -8.27 24.85
N ARG A 114 7.90 -8.31 23.86
CA ARG A 114 9.32 -7.98 24.06
C ARG A 114 9.51 -6.63 24.73
N ARG A 115 8.88 -5.57 24.20
CA ARG A 115 9.01 -4.21 24.75
C ARG A 115 8.51 -4.13 26.20
N LEU A 116 7.41 -4.81 26.51
CA LEU A 116 6.87 -4.87 27.88
C LEU A 116 7.85 -5.55 28.83
N ILE A 117 8.40 -6.70 28.45
CA ILE A 117 9.39 -7.42 29.25
C ILE A 117 10.68 -6.62 29.40
N TYR A 118 11.18 -6.00 28.33
CA TYR A 118 12.33 -5.10 28.40
C TYR A 118 12.11 -3.93 29.36
N ALA A 119 10.94 -3.30 29.32
CA ALA A 119 10.62 -2.20 30.23
C ALA A 119 10.55 -2.68 31.69
N ALA A 120 9.92 -3.82 31.95
CA ALA A 120 9.83 -4.41 33.29
C ALA A 120 11.20 -4.82 33.84
N VAL A 121 12.03 -5.48 33.04
CA VAL A 121 13.41 -5.84 33.40
C VAL A 121 14.25 -4.60 33.65
N ASN A 122 14.11 -3.54 32.84
CA ASN A 122 14.81 -2.28 33.10
C ASN A 122 14.33 -1.59 34.38
N ALA A 123 13.05 -1.65 34.73
CA ALA A 123 12.56 -1.09 35.98
C ALA A 123 13.25 -1.75 37.20
N ILE A 124 13.49 -3.06 37.11
CA ILE A 124 14.06 -3.90 38.16
C ILE A 124 15.60 -3.84 38.17
N ALA A 125 16.22 -4.03 37.01
CA ALA A 125 17.63 -4.37 36.83
C ALA A 125 18.36 -3.40 35.89
N HIS A 126 17.98 -2.11 35.83
CA HIS A 126 18.68 -1.15 34.97
C HIS A 126 20.20 -1.10 35.28
N PRO A 127 21.11 -1.10 34.27
CA PRO A 127 22.56 -1.12 34.48
C PRO A 127 23.07 0.01 35.40
N ALA A 128 22.53 1.22 35.28
CA ALA A 128 22.89 2.35 36.15
C ALA A 128 22.47 2.16 37.63
N LYS A 129 21.41 1.39 37.91
CA LYS A 129 21.02 1.02 39.28
C LYS A 129 21.97 -0.04 39.83
N GLN A 130 22.37 -1.01 39.00
CA GLN A 130 23.33 -2.05 39.37
C GLN A 130 24.71 -1.49 39.75
N GLN A 131 25.17 -0.44 39.06
CA GLN A 131 26.45 0.21 39.37
C GLN A 131 26.50 0.84 40.77
N ARG A 132 25.34 1.14 41.38
CA ARG A 132 25.23 1.68 42.74
C ARG A 132 25.23 0.59 43.82
N LEU A 133 25.07 -0.68 43.43
CA LEU A 133 25.13 -1.82 44.34
C LEU A 133 26.58 -2.29 44.51
N LEU A 134 26.91 -2.69 45.74
CA LEU A 134 28.18 -3.36 46.03
C LEU A 134 28.30 -4.66 45.21
N PRO A 135 29.51 -5.04 44.77
CA PRO A 135 29.74 -6.34 44.15
C PRO A 135 29.25 -7.47 45.05
N GLY A 136 28.49 -8.41 44.49
CA GLY A 136 27.93 -9.54 45.22
C GLY A 136 26.76 -10.22 44.51
N PRO A 137 26.23 -11.29 45.10
CA PRO A 137 25.26 -12.19 44.46
C PRO A 137 24.02 -11.48 43.90
N GLN A 138 23.52 -10.45 44.59
CA GLN A 138 22.37 -9.66 44.14
C GLN A 138 22.66 -8.89 42.85
N ARG A 139 23.83 -8.26 42.75
CA ARG A 139 24.23 -7.50 41.55
C ARG A 139 24.41 -8.44 40.35
N ASP A 140 25.01 -9.60 40.57
CA ASP A 140 25.22 -10.61 39.52
C ASP A 140 23.90 -11.20 39.02
N ALA A 141 22.96 -11.46 39.93
CA ALA A 141 21.62 -11.93 39.58
C ALA A 141 20.85 -10.90 38.72
N LEU A 142 20.86 -9.62 39.10
CA LEU A 142 20.24 -8.55 38.31
C LEU A 142 20.93 -8.35 36.95
N ALA A 143 22.26 -8.45 36.89
CA ALA A 143 23.00 -8.39 35.65
C ALA A 143 22.63 -9.55 34.71
N ARG A 144 22.46 -10.77 35.25
CA ARG A 144 21.99 -11.94 34.50
C ARG A 144 20.59 -11.74 33.94
N LEU A 145 19.65 -11.19 34.72
CA LEU A 145 18.29 -10.89 34.23
C LEU A 145 18.32 -9.92 33.04
N HIS A 146 19.10 -8.84 33.15
CA HIS A 146 19.22 -7.87 32.06
C HIS A 146 19.86 -8.49 30.81
N ALA A 147 20.91 -9.28 30.97
CA ALA A 147 21.57 -9.97 29.85
C ALA A 147 20.64 -10.97 29.14
N LEU A 148 19.89 -11.78 29.90
CA LEU A 148 18.94 -12.75 29.35
C LEU A 148 17.78 -12.07 28.60
N ALA A 149 17.30 -10.93 29.12
CA ALA A 149 16.29 -10.14 28.43
C ALA A 149 16.82 -9.62 27.08
N VAL A 150 18.04 -9.06 27.04
CA VAL A 150 18.70 -8.57 25.81
C VAL A 150 18.99 -9.68 24.81
N ALA A 151 19.35 -10.86 25.29
CA ALA A 151 19.56 -12.05 24.46
C ALA A 151 18.25 -12.68 23.98
N GLU A 152 17.08 -12.19 24.42
CA GLU A 152 15.77 -12.78 24.16
C GLU A 152 15.63 -14.25 24.62
N ALA A 153 16.40 -14.64 25.65
CA ALA A 153 16.39 -16.00 26.21
C ALA A 153 15.25 -16.15 27.23
N TRP A 154 14.01 -16.23 26.75
CA TRP A 154 12.80 -16.13 27.60
C TRP A 154 12.62 -17.29 28.58
N PRO A 155 12.88 -18.56 28.22
CA PRO A 155 12.82 -19.67 29.18
C PRO A 155 13.81 -19.48 30.33
N GLU A 156 15.07 -19.17 30.01
CA GLU A 156 16.14 -18.97 30.96
C GLU A 156 15.91 -17.72 31.82
N LEU A 157 15.31 -16.68 31.25
CA LEU A 157 14.91 -15.48 32.00
C LEU A 157 13.90 -15.83 33.08
N ALA A 158 12.88 -16.65 32.79
CA ALA A 158 11.89 -17.04 33.79
C ALA A 158 12.50 -17.87 34.93
N GLU A 159 13.40 -18.80 34.61
CA GLU A 159 14.16 -19.56 35.61
C GLU A 159 15.06 -18.65 36.45
N ALA A 160 15.71 -17.67 35.82
CA ALA A 160 16.53 -16.68 36.50
C ALA A 160 15.70 -15.80 37.45
N VAL A 161 14.50 -15.38 37.04
CA VAL A 161 13.58 -14.61 37.89
C VAL A 161 13.17 -15.43 39.11
N GLN A 162 12.80 -16.70 38.93
CA GLN A 162 12.46 -17.60 40.04
C GLN A 162 13.65 -17.76 41.01
N THR A 163 14.85 -17.99 40.48
CA THR A 163 16.07 -18.10 41.29
C THR A 163 16.34 -16.81 42.09
N CYS A 164 16.05 -15.63 41.52
CA CYS A 164 16.18 -14.35 42.22
C CYS A 164 15.18 -14.22 43.37
N ILE A 165 13.94 -14.67 43.17
CA ILE A 165 12.90 -14.66 44.22
C ILE A 165 13.36 -15.52 45.40
N ASP A 166 13.92 -16.69 45.11
CA ASP A 166 14.37 -17.66 46.12
C ASP A 166 15.70 -17.26 46.80
N THR A 167 16.35 -16.18 46.37
CA THR A 167 17.63 -15.72 46.91
C THR A 167 17.44 -14.92 48.22
N PRO A 168 18.04 -15.33 49.36
CA PRO A 168 17.82 -14.69 50.66
C PRO A 168 18.16 -13.19 50.73
N GLN A 169 19.18 -12.75 50.00
CA GLN A 169 19.60 -11.34 49.97
C GLN A 169 18.57 -10.45 49.26
N ILE A 170 17.78 -11.00 48.34
CA ILE A 170 16.72 -10.30 47.60
C ILE A 170 15.41 -10.31 48.39
N ALA A 171 15.18 -11.33 49.23
CA ALA A 171 14.00 -11.46 50.09
C ALA A 171 13.76 -10.26 51.03
N HIS A 172 14.80 -9.49 51.35
CA HIS A 172 14.73 -8.33 52.24
C HIS A 172 14.25 -7.05 51.54
N ASP A 173 14.15 -7.02 50.21
CA ASP A 173 13.63 -5.88 49.44
C ASP A 173 12.22 -6.20 48.88
N ALA A 174 11.19 -5.71 49.58
CA ALA A 174 9.80 -5.94 49.23
C ALA A 174 9.37 -5.27 47.90
N ALA A 175 10.05 -4.22 47.44
CA ALA A 175 9.75 -3.60 46.16
C ALA A 175 10.33 -4.44 45.01
N LEU A 176 11.57 -4.92 45.18
CA LEU A 176 12.23 -5.80 44.24
C LEU A 176 11.52 -7.16 44.11
N GLN A 177 11.15 -7.78 45.23
CA GLN A 177 10.37 -9.03 45.26
C GLN A 177 9.03 -8.90 44.52
N ARG A 178 8.30 -7.81 44.74
CA ARG A 178 7.05 -7.55 44.00
C ARG A 178 7.28 -7.39 42.50
N GLY A 179 8.33 -6.68 42.10
CA GLY A 179 8.67 -6.53 40.68
C GLY A 179 9.03 -7.85 40.01
N LEU A 180 9.80 -8.71 40.69
CA LEU A 180 10.16 -10.04 40.18
C LEU A 180 8.95 -10.98 40.09
N ALA A 181 8.08 -10.99 41.10
CA ALA A 181 6.84 -11.76 41.06
C ALA A 181 5.92 -11.32 39.91
N GLN A 182 5.72 -10.00 39.74
CA GLN A 182 4.95 -9.45 38.62
C GLN A 182 5.54 -9.80 37.25
N LEU A 183 6.86 -9.81 37.13
CA LEU A 183 7.54 -10.20 35.89
C LEU A 183 7.30 -11.69 35.58
N LEU A 184 7.39 -12.57 36.58
CA LEU A 184 7.18 -14.01 36.43
C LEU A 184 5.73 -14.36 36.07
N GLU A 185 4.76 -13.68 36.69
CA GLU A 185 3.33 -13.85 36.44
C GLU A 185 2.85 -13.16 35.16
N SER A 186 3.71 -12.39 34.48
CA SER A 186 3.31 -11.61 33.32
C SER A 186 2.88 -12.50 32.14
N ALA A 187 1.69 -12.22 31.61
CA ALA A 187 1.18 -12.92 30.43
C ALA A 187 2.08 -12.72 29.20
N ALA A 188 2.80 -11.59 29.12
CA ALA A 188 3.77 -11.33 28.05
C ALA A 188 4.95 -12.31 28.11
N LEU A 189 5.52 -12.57 29.30
CA LEU A 189 6.63 -13.52 29.44
C LEU A 189 6.16 -14.96 29.16
N GLN A 190 4.97 -15.32 29.63
CA GLN A 190 4.37 -16.63 29.34
C GLN A 190 4.16 -16.85 27.83
N ARG A 191 3.65 -15.84 27.11
CA ARG A 191 3.49 -15.89 25.65
C ARG A 191 4.82 -16.02 24.92
N LEU A 192 5.86 -15.27 25.33
CA LEU A 192 7.19 -15.36 24.73
C LEU A 192 7.84 -16.73 24.97
N ARG A 193 7.72 -17.30 26.17
CA ARG A 193 8.17 -18.67 26.45
C ARG A 193 7.44 -19.71 25.62
N ARG A 194 6.12 -19.56 25.48
CA ARG A 194 5.32 -20.45 24.64
C ARG A 194 5.73 -20.34 23.18
N LEU A 195 5.98 -19.12 22.69
CA LEU A 195 6.48 -18.87 21.35
C LEU A 195 7.81 -19.58 21.10
N ASP A 196 8.77 -19.48 22.02
CA ASP A 196 10.06 -20.18 21.95
C ASP A 196 9.90 -21.69 21.92
N ALA A 197 9.08 -22.26 22.80
CA ALA A 197 8.83 -23.70 22.82
C ALA A 197 8.27 -24.21 21.48
N LEU A 198 7.37 -23.44 20.85
CA LEU A 198 6.77 -23.78 19.57
C LEU A 198 7.78 -23.79 18.41
N THR A 199 8.90 -23.07 18.50
CA THR A 199 9.94 -23.07 17.44
C THR A 199 10.62 -24.43 17.24
N SER A 200 10.49 -25.33 18.20
CA SER A 200 11.00 -26.70 18.09
C SER A 200 10.13 -27.63 17.25
N ASP A 201 8.84 -27.31 17.05
CA ASP A 201 7.91 -28.13 16.24
C ASP A 201 8.27 -28.05 14.76
N GLU A 202 8.35 -29.20 14.09
CA GLU A 202 8.75 -29.29 12.68
C GLU A 202 7.84 -28.50 11.75
N ARG A 203 6.53 -28.44 12.03
CA ARG A 203 5.57 -27.68 11.21
C ARG A 203 5.78 -26.18 11.39
N VAL A 204 6.17 -25.74 12.59
CA VAL A 204 6.53 -24.33 12.84
C VAL A 204 7.83 -23.97 12.12
N ARG A 205 8.83 -24.85 12.11
CA ARG A 205 10.07 -24.64 11.34
C ARG A 205 9.81 -24.59 9.83
N HIS A 206 8.94 -25.46 9.33
CA HIS A 206 8.53 -25.43 7.93
C HIS A 206 7.79 -24.14 7.59
N TYR A 207 6.86 -23.71 8.45
CA TYR A 207 6.18 -22.41 8.34
C TYR A 207 7.18 -21.24 8.28
N GLN A 208 8.15 -21.19 9.18
CA GLN A 208 9.20 -20.16 9.19
C GLN A 208 10.02 -20.18 7.91
N THR A 209 10.41 -21.37 7.43
CA THR A 209 11.17 -21.53 6.19
C THR A 209 10.41 -20.99 4.99
N LEU A 210 9.08 -21.19 4.92
CA LEU A 210 8.24 -20.61 3.87
C LEU A 210 8.19 -19.08 3.95
N TRP A 211 8.10 -18.50 5.15
CA TRP A 211 8.17 -17.05 5.32
C TRP A 211 9.54 -16.47 5.00
N ASP A 212 10.63 -17.19 5.27
CA ASP A 212 11.98 -16.76 4.92
C ASP A 212 12.22 -16.70 3.41
N ARG A 213 11.40 -17.42 2.62
CA ARG A 213 11.40 -17.30 1.15
C ARG A 213 10.72 -16.03 0.65
N GLN A 214 9.97 -15.29 1.48
CA GLN A 214 9.28 -14.04 1.11
C GLN A 214 10.20 -12.83 1.14
N GLY A 215 11.23 -12.87 0.30
CA GLY A 215 12.14 -11.75 0.13
C GLY A 215 12.89 -11.36 1.42
N PRO A 216 13.58 -10.22 1.40
CA PRO A 216 14.47 -9.84 2.48
C PRO A 216 13.68 -9.50 3.75
N ARG A 217 14.09 -10.09 4.88
CA ARG A 217 13.48 -9.82 6.19
C ARG A 217 13.47 -8.31 6.51
N PRO A 218 12.41 -7.76 7.11
CA PRO A 218 12.39 -6.37 7.55
C PRO A 218 13.61 -6.04 8.42
N GLY A 219 14.30 -4.94 8.12
CA GLY A 219 15.52 -4.53 8.82
C GLY A 219 16.82 -5.20 8.36
N SER A 220 16.77 -6.18 7.44
CA SER A 220 17.98 -6.71 6.79
C SER A 220 18.66 -5.64 5.92
N SER A 221 19.97 -5.75 5.71
CA SER A 221 20.73 -4.88 4.79
C SER A 221 20.10 -4.83 3.40
N THR A 222 19.69 -5.99 2.88
CA THR A 222 19.00 -6.12 1.59
C THR A 222 17.64 -5.40 1.55
N ALA A 223 16.88 -5.38 2.66
CA ALA A 223 15.63 -4.63 2.72
C ALA A 223 15.90 -3.11 2.76
N VAL A 224 16.94 -2.68 3.48
CA VAL A 224 17.38 -1.28 3.54
C VAL A 224 17.85 -0.80 2.16
N GLU A 225 18.69 -1.56 1.47
CA GLU A 225 19.18 -1.26 0.12
C GLU A 225 18.04 -1.14 -0.89
N ARG A 226 17.08 -2.08 -0.88
CA ARG A 226 15.87 -1.98 -1.73
C ARG A 226 15.04 -0.75 -1.40
N GLY A 227 14.91 -0.41 -0.11
CA GLY A 227 14.22 0.80 0.33
C GLY A 227 14.90 2.08 -0.16
N LEU A 228 16.23 2.15 -0.07
CA LEU A 228 17.01 3.28 -0.56
C LEU A 228 16.90 3.44 -2.08
N SER A 229 17.04 2.34 -2.83
CA SER A 229 16.87 2.35 -4.29
C SER A 229 15.47 2.78 -4.71
N SER A 230 14.42 2.30 -4.03
CA SER A 230 13.05 2.73 -4.29
C SER A 230 12.84 4.21 -4.01
N LYS A 231 13.45 4.74 -2.93
CA LYS A 231 13.38 6.16 -2.59
C LYS A 231 14.08 7.04 -3.63
N GLN A 232 15.28 6.63 -4.07
CA GLN A 232 16.03 7.33 -5.12
C GLN A 232 15.26 7.39 -6.44
N ARG A 233 14.66 6.27 -6.85
CA ARG A 233 13.80 6.24 -8.04
C ARG A 233 12.58 7.15 -7.89
N GLY A 234 11.89 7.12 -6.74
CA GLY A 234 10.78 8.04 -6.48
C GLY A 234 11.16 9.51 -6.63
N ALA A 235 12.29 9.92 -6.04
CA ALA A 235 12.80 11.28 -6.16
C ALA A 235 13.18 11.66 -7.60
N ALA A 236 13.73 10.73 -8.39
CA ALA A 236 14.03 10.96 -9.80
C ALA A 236 12.77 11.19 -10.64
N VAL A 237 11.72 10.39 -10.42
CA VAL A 237 10.42 10.57 -11.10
C VAL A 237 9.77 11.89 -10.70
N GLU A 238 9.84 12.28 -9.43
CA GLU A 238 9.33 13.57 -8.95
C GLU A 238 10.04 14.74 -9.65
N ALA A 239 11.37 14.69 -9.77
CA ALA A 239 12.13 15.71 -10.49
C ALA A 239 11.74 15.78 -11.98
N LEU A 240 11.62 14.64 -12.66
CA LEU A 240 11.19 14.60 -14.07
C LEU A 240 9.77 15.15 -14.26
N ALA A 241 8.86 14.84 -13.34
CA ALA A 241 7.49 15.35 -13.34
C ALA A 241 7.46 16.87 -13.11
N ALA A 242 8.25 17.36 -12.16
CA ALA A 242 8.39 18.79 -11.87
C ALA A 242 8.89 19.55 -13.10
N ASP A 243 9.98 19.09 -13.71
CA ASP A 243 10.53 19.76 -14.88
C ASP A 243 9.57 19.72 -16.09
N ALA A 244 8.78 18.65 -16.25
CA ALA A 244 7.77 18.58 -17.30
C ALA A 244 6.62 19.57 -17.06
N LEU A 245 6.19 19.72 -15.81
CA LEU A 245 5.20 20.72 -15.42
C LEU A 245 5.73 22.15 -15.53
N ASP A 246 7.01 22.38 -15.30
CA ASP A 246 7.63 23.69 -15.48
C ASP A 246 7.64 24.11 -16.95
N ALA A 247 7.97 23.18 -17.86
CA ALA A 247 7.88 23.43 -19.30
C ALA A 247 6.43 23.74 -19.73
N LEU A 248 5.45 23.03 -19.16
CA LEU A 248 4.03 23.30 -19.39
C LEU A 248 3.63 24.69 -18.86
N ALA A 249 4.05 25.05 -17.64
CA ALA A 249 3.76 26.34 -17.02
C ALA A 249 4.36 27.51 -17.82
N GLN A 250 5.61 27.37 -18.26
CA GLN A 250 6.28 28.35 -19.15
C GLN A 250 5.47 28.55 -20.42
N ARG A 251 5.05 27.46 -21.06
CA ARG A 251 4.27 27.54 -22.28
C ARG A 251 2.90 28.19 -22.12
N LEU A 252 2.22 27.93 -20.99
CA LEU A 252 0.95 28.57 -20.65
C LEU A 252 1.15 30.07 -20.38
N ASN A 253 2.24 30.46 -19.72
CA ASN A 253 2.61 31.86 -19.50
C ASN A 253 2.91 32.57 -20.82
N ASP A 254 3.70 31.97 -21.71
CA ASP A 254 4.03 32.53 -23.04
C ASP A 254 2.77 32.77 -23.88
N ALA A 255 1.75 31.92 -23.73
CA ALA A 255 0.45 32.10 -24.40
C ALA A 255 -0.36 33.28 -23.87
N GLN A 256 -0.14 33.70 -22.61
CA GLN A 256 -0.93 34.73 -21.92
C GLN A 256 -0.19 36.07 -21.77
N GLY A 257 1.12 36.13 -22.01
CA GLY A 257 1.92 37.36 -22.02
C GLY A 257 2.64 37.66 -20.70
N ALA A 258 3.04 38.92 -20.50
CA ALA A 258 4.06 39.34 -19.51
C ALA A 258 3.66 39.28 -18.02
N VAL A 259 2.45 38.86 -17.67
CA VAL A 259 2.08 38.58 -16.28
C VAL A 259 2.14 37.07 -16.09
N ALA A 260 3.13 36.58 -15.34
CA ALA A 260 3.26 35.16 -15.04
C ALA A 260 2.05 34.70 -14.23
N THR A 261 1.13 34.00 -14.90
CA THR A 261 -0.12 33.51 -14.32
C THR A 261 0.01 32.08 -13.82
N TYR A 262 0.98 31.29 -14.29
CA TYR A 262 1.17 29.89 -13.89
C TYR A 262 2.51 29.66 -13.19
N ARG A 263 2.51 28.76 -12.20
CA ARG A 263 3.74 28.27 -11.55
C ARG A 263 3.59 26.84 -11.07
N VAL A 264 4.73 26.18 -10.84
CA VAL A 264 4.79 24.84 -10.26
C VAL A 264 5.26 24.91 -8.81
N VAL A 265 4.73 24.03 -7.97
CA VAL A 265 5.19 23.84 -6.59
C VAL A 265 5.35 22.35 -6.29
N ASN A 266 6.29 22.03 -5.40
CA ASN A 266 6.62 20.66 -5.02
C ASN A 266 6.25 20.36 -3.58
N SER A 267 5.94 19.09 -3.30
CA SER A 267 5.60 18.56 -1.97
C SER A 267 4.56 19.42 -1.24
N MET A 268 3.44 19.70 -1.90
CA MET A 268 2.37 20.55 -1.37
C MET A 268 1.61 19.82 -0.26
N ARG A 269 1.76 20.29 0.98
CA ARG A 269 1.17 19.69 2.18
C ARG A 269 -0.17 20.35 2.54
N VAL A 270 -1.17 19.51 2.71
CA VAL A 270 -2.54 19.89 3.08
C VAL A 270 -2.58 20.40 4.53
N PRO A 271 -3.07 21.63 4.79
CA PRO A 271 -3.15 22.19 6.15
C PRO A 271 -4.28 21.55 6.96
N ALA A 272 -4.10 21.48 8.28
CA ALA A 272 -5.12 21.00 9.23
C ALA A 272 -6.33 21.94 9.36
N ALA A 273 -6.29 23.13 8.76
CA ALA A 273 -7.37 24.11 8.80
C ALA A 273 -8.54 23.76 7.87
N ILE A 274 -8.38 22.78 6.97
CA ILE A 274 -9.49 22.31 6.11
C ILE A 274 -10.41 21.42 6.97
N PRO A 275 -11.73 21.69 7.02
CA PRO A 275 -12.66 21.04 7.95
C PRO A 275 -13.09 19.64 7.47
N ALA A 276 -12.14 18.72 7.32
CA ALA A 276 -12.40 17.34 6.91
C ALA A 276 -11.43 16.34 7.57
N SER A 277 -11.79 15.06 7.55
CA SER A 277 -10.93 14.02 8.11
C SER A 277 -9.70 13.78 7.25
N HIS A 278 -8.52 13.91 7.86
CA HIS A 278 -7.23 13.56 7.24
C HIS A 278 -6.93 12.05 7.31
N GLU A 279 -7.78 11.26 7.97
CA GLU A 279 -7.51 9.84 8.19
C GLU A 279 -7.45 9.08 6.87
N ARG A 280 -6.31 8.43 6.58
CA ARG A 280 -6.06 7.65 5.36
C ARG A 280 -6.21 8.44 4.05
N ALA A 281 -6.35 9.76 4.13
CA ALA A 281 -6.38 10.64 2.98
C ALA A 281 -4.95 10.93 2.50
N LYS A 282 -4.84 11.38 1.26
CA LYS A 282 -3.61 11.95 0.77
C LYS A 282 -3.49 13.39 1.30
N THR A 283 -2.37 13.67 1.96
CA THR A 283 -2.12 14.96 2.65
C THR A 283 -0.87 15.68 2.15
N GLU A 284 -0.22 15.13 1.11
CA GLU A 284 0.95 15.68 0.45
C GLU A 284 0.86 15.30 -1.03
N TRP A 285 1.07 16.27 -1.92
CA TRP A 285 1.07 16.12 -3.37
C TRP A 285 2.45 16.44 -3.93
N ASP A 286 2.96 15.58 -4.80
CA ASP A 286 4.37 15.63 -5.20
C ASP A 286 4.68 16.87 -6.04
N VAL A 287 3.88 17.14 -7.07
CA VAL A 287 4.03 18.30 -7.96
C VAL A 287 2.66 18.88 -8.28
N VAL A 288 2.52 20.21 -8.24
CA VAL A 288 1.23 20.89 -8.46
C VAL A 288 1.41 22.07 -9.40
N LEU A 289 0.59 22.12 -10.45
CA LEU A 289 0.47 23.28 -11.33
C LEU A 289 -0.58 24.23 -10.78
N LEU A 290 -0.20 25.48 -10.56
CA LEU A 290 -1.03 26.53 -10.02
C LEU A 290 -1.22 27.65 -11.04
N ARG A 291 -2.38 28.30 -10.99
CA ARG A 291 -2.67 29.55 -11.71
C ARG A 291 -3.02 30.66 -10.74
N GLN A 292 -2.58 31.89 -10.97
CA GLN A 292 -2.97 33.03 -10.17
C GLN A 292 -4.48 33.23 -10.25
N ALA A 293 -5.16 33.34 -9.10
CA ALA A 293 -6.60 33.57 -9.05
C ALA A 293 -6.93 34.96 -9.61
N GLN A 294 -8.05 35.08 -10.33
CA GLN A 294 -8.49 36.39 -10.80
C GLN A 294 -9.05 37.24 -9.64
N PRO A 295 -8.87 38.58 -9.64
CA PRO A 295 -9.48 39.47 -8.64
C PRO A 295 -11.00 39.28 -8.63
N PRO A 296 -11.70 39.46 -7.48
CA PRO A 296 -11.29 40.22 -6.31
C PRO A 296 -10.95 39.30 -5.12
N ALA A 297 -9.68 38.93 -4.98
CA ALA A 297 -9.17 38.30 -3.76
C ALA A 297 -8.21 39.29 -3.10
N ASP A 298 -8.51 39.71 -1.87
CA ASP A 298 -7.68 40.63 -1.06
C ASP A 298 -6.27 40.08 -0.73
N ALA A 299 -5.95 38.87 -1.18
CA ALA A 299 -4.63 38.25 -1.13
C ALA A 299 -4.30 37.63 -2.50
N ALA A 300 -3.02 37.63 -2.89
CA ALA A 300 -2.51 36.95 -4.08
C ALA A 300 -2.65 35.41 -3.96
N ALA A 301 -3.87 34.92 -4.11
CA ALA A 301 -4.24 33.52 -4.04
C ALA A 301 -4.03 32.81 -5.38
N TRP A 302 -3.90 31.49 -5.31
CA TRP A 302 -3.70 30.62 -6.47
C TRP A 302 -4.81 29.57 -6.57
N ASP A 303 -5.22 29.27 -7.80
CA ASP A 303 -6.08 28.17 -8.17
C ASP A 303 -5.23 26.94 -8.52
N VAL A 304 -5.71 25.75 -8.16
CA VAL A 304 -5.14 24.46 -8.56
C VAL A 304 -5.58 24.13 -9.99
N CYS A 305 -4.62 23.86 -10.87
CA CYS A 305 -4.89 23.39 -12.23
C CYS A 305 -4.63 21.89 -12.37
N LEU A 306 -3.49 21.40 -11.87
CA LEU A 306 -3.14 19.98 -11.91
C LEU A 306 -2.46 19.53 -10.62
N LEU A 307 -2.77 18.30 -10.21
CA LEU A 307 -2.17 17.58 -9.12
C LEU A 307 -1.45 16.35 -9.68
N VAL A 308 -0.16 16.24 -9.46
CA VAL A 308 0.67 15.20 -10.05
C VAL A 308 1.33 14.35 -8.98
N GLU A 309 1.29 13.05 -9.22
CA GLU A 309 1.83 12.02 -8.34
C GLU A 309 2.91 11.20 -9.01
N ALA A 310 4.13 11.26 -8.46
CA ALA A 310 5.27 10.53 -8.97
C ALA A 310 5.28 9.10 -8.43
N LYS A 311 5.27 8.12 -9.34
CA LYS A 311 5.29 6.70 -9.00
C LYS A 311 6.52 6.02 -9.60
N ALA A 312 7.32 5.40 -8.74
CA ALA A 312 8.52 4.66 -9.13
C ALA A 312 8.24 3.35 -9.91
N SER A 313 6.98 2.92 -9.97
CA SER A 313 6.54 1.77 -10.75
C SER A 313 5.06 1.91 -11.06
N VAL A 314 4.62 1.30 -12.15
CA VAL A 314 3.24 1.43 -12.57
C VAL A 314 2.25 0.82 -11.58
N ASP A 315 2.59 -0.33 -10.99
CA ASP A 315 1.73 -1.04 -10.04
C ASP A 315 1.46 -0.25 -8.74
N ALA A 316 2.34 0.70 -8.40
CA ALA A 316 2.20 1.48 -7.17
C ALA A 316 1.00 2.45 -7.24
N ALA A 317 0.66 2.91 -8.45
CA ALA A 317 -0.42 3.87 -8.66
C ALA A 317 -1.80 3.28 -8.30
N THR A 318 -2.05 2.01 -8.61
CA THR A 318 -3.34 1.36 -8.33
C THR A 318 -3.64 1.28 -6.84
N THR A 319 -2.63 1.03 -6.01
CA THR A 319 -2.79 1.00 -4.55
C THR A 319 -2.97 2.39 -3.92
N ASP A 320 -2.55 3.44 -4.62
CA ASP A 320 -2.62 4.82 -4.12
C ASP A 320 -3.97 5.50 -4.44
N LEU A 321 -4.69 5.07 -5.48
CA LEU A 321 -5.94 5.69 -5.91
C LEU A 321 -6.96 5.90 -4.78
N PRO A 322 -7.26 4.93 -3.89
CA PRO A 322 -8.22 5.17 -2.81
C PRO A 322 -7.78 6.28 -1.84
N ARG A 323 -6.47 6.42 -1.61
CA ARG A 323 -5.90 7.49 -0.76
C ARG A 323 -5.95 8.83 -1.48
N LEU A 324 -5.65 8.84 -2.78
CA LEU A 324 -5.75 10.01 -3.65
C LEU A 324 -7.18 10.55 -3.69
N VAL A 325 -8.17 9.69 -3.98
CA VAL A 325 -9.59 10.06 -4.02
C VAL A 325 -10.04 10.66 -2.69
N ARG A 326 -9.69 10.06 -1.55
CA ARG A 326 -9.96 10.64 -0.23
C ARG A 326 -9.27 11.99 -0.02
N GLY A 327 -8.06 12.17 -0.57
CA GLY A 327 -7.35 13.45 -0.55
C GLY A 327 -8.06 14.55 -1.34
N LEU A 328 -8.58 14.23 -2.52
CA LEU A 328 -9.41 15.17 -3.29
C LEU A 328 -10.71 15.50 -2.58
N THR A 329 -11.40 14.48 -2.04
CA THR A 329 -12.60 14.69 -1.23
C THR A 329 -12.30 15.60 -0.05
N LEU A 330 -11.17 15.40 0.64
CA LEU A 330 -10.72 16.29 1.71
C LEU A 330 -10.57 17.73 1.21
N LEU A 331 -9.85 17.96 0.11
CA LEU A 331 -9.65 19.30 -0.44
C LEU A 331 -10.97 19.97 -0.85
N ALA A 332 -11.92 19.19 -1.36
CA ALA A 332 -13.24 19.66 -1.77
C ALA A 332 -14.10 20.18 -0.59
N HIS A 333 -13.72 19.93 0.66
CA HIS A 333 -14.38 20.51 1.85
C HIS A 333 -13.85 21.91 2.21
N ALA A 334 -12.94 22.48 1.43
CA ALA A 334 -12.48 23.85 1.61
C ALA A 334 -13.64 24.85 1.51
N GLU A 335 -13.63 25.87 2.35
CA GLU A 335 -14.63 26.94 2.29
C GLU A 335 -14.33 27.87 1.11
N PRO A 336 -15.28 28.14 0.20
CA PRO A 336 -15.03 28.88 -1.04
C PRO A 336 -14.42 30.28 -0.86
N HIS A 337 -14.74 30.95 0.25
CA HIS A 337 -14.30 32.32 0.53
C HIS A 337 -13.05 32.40 1.42
N THR A 338 -12.43 31.26 1.72
CA THR A 338 -11.26 31.18 2.59
C THR A 338 -9.99 30.96 1.77
N VAL A 339 -8.90 31.61 2.16
CA VAL A 339 -7.57 31.40 1.56
C VAL A 339 -6.74 30.54 2.50
N TYR A 340 -6.31 29.38 2.02
CA TYR A 340 -5.60 28.37 2.82
C TYR A 340 -4.09 28.44 2.59
N SER A 341 -3.31 28.30 3.66
CA SER A 341 -1.84 28.32 3.59
C SER A 341 -1.27 26.90 3.52
N PHE A 342 -0.70 26.55 2.38
CA PHE A 342 -0.06 25.25 2.12
C PHE A 342 1.45 25.39 2.24
N ARG A 343 2.10 24.39 2.86
CA ARG A 343 3.58 24.31 2.89
C ARG A 343 4.06 23.56 1.65
N THR A 344 5.06 24.09 0.98
CA THR A 344 5.70 23.49 -0.21
C THR A 344 7.22 23.54 -0.04
N GLN A 345 7.98 22.91 -0.95
CA GLN A 345 9.45 23.07 -0.97
C GLN A 345 9.87 24.52 -1.26
N GLN A 346 9.07 25.26 -2.04
CA GLN A 346 9.31 26.67 -2.40
C GLN A 346 8.80 27.67 -1.33
N GLY A 347 8.37 27.18 -0.16
CA GLY A 347 7.81 28.00 0.92
C GLY A 347 6.30 27.90 1.03
N THR A 348 5.68 28.89 1.68
CA THR A 348 4.22 28.90 1.88
C THR A 348 3.51 29.44 0.64
N VAL A 349 2.45 28.75 0.22
CA VAL A 349 1.59 29.16 -0.89
C VAL A 349 0.15 29.29 -0.42
N HIS A 350 -0.52 30.35 -0.86
CA HIS A 350 -1.90 30.66 -0.53
C HIS A 350 -2.84 30.18 -1.64
N LEU A 351 -3.70 29.21 -1.35
CA LEU A 351 -4.66 28.65 -2.31
C LEU A 351 -6.08 29.15 -2.05
N SER A 352 -6.79 29.41 -3.14
CA SER A 352 -8.21 29.78 -3.15
C SER A 352 -9.06 28.59 -2.69
N GLY A 353 -9.85 28.77 -1.63
CA GLY A 353 -10.80 27.77 -1.18
C GLY A 353 -11.85 27.43 -2.24
N ALA A 354 -12.25 28.38 -3.10
CA ALA A 354 -13.16 28.12 -4.21
C ALA A 354 -12.55 27.15 -5.24
N SER A 355 -11.27 27.27 -5.54
CA SER A 355 -10.58 26.34 -6.44
C SER A 355 -10.46 24.94 -5.84
N LEU A 356 -10.20 24.84 -4.53
CA LEU A 356 -10.15 23.56 -3.82
C LEU A 356 -11.52 22.89 -3.76
N ALA A 357 -12.58 23.66 -3.45
CA ALA A 357 -13.96 23.19 -3.41
C ALA A 357 -14.48 22.69 -4.77
N ALA A 358 -13.90 23.18 -5.87
CA ALA A 358 -14.24 22.76 -7.23
C ALA A 358 -13.60 21.42 -7.65
N LEU A 359 -12.68 20.86 -6.86
CA LEU A 359 -12.06 19.57 -7.16
C LEU A 359 -13.10 18.44 -7.03
N THR A 360 -13.29 17.66 -8.08
CA THR A 360 -14.17 16.49 -8.06
C THR A 360 -13.37 15.18 -8.07
N SER A 361 -14.00 14.12 -7.55
CA SER A 361 -13.40 12.79 -7.41
C SER A 361 -14.03 11.75 -8.34
N ASP A 362 -14.91 12.18 -9.23
CA ASP A 362 -15.47 11.36 -10.30
C ASP A 362 -14.47 11.20 -11.45
N ALA A 363 -14.67 10.19 -12.31
CA ALA A 363 -13.71 9.83 -13.36
C ALA A 363 -13.38 11.00 -14.32
N THR A 364 -14.34 11.89 -14.58
CA THR A 364 -14.13 13.07 -15.43
C THR A 364 -13.22 14.08 -14.74
N GLY A 365 -13.50 14.43 -13.48
CA GLY A 365 -12.66 15.36 -12.71
C GLY A 365 -11.25 14.84 -12.47
N LEU A 366 -11.11 13.53 -12.23
CA LEU A 366 -9.79 12.91 -12.10
C LEU A 366 -8.97 13.11 -13.37
N ARG A 367 -9.56 12.90 -14.55
CA ARG A 367 -8.84 13.02 -15.83
C ARG A 367 -8.42 14.45 -16.16
N SER A 368 -9.20 15.45 -15.73
CA SER A 368 -8.87 16.86 -15.97
C SER A 368 -7.85 17.42 -14.99
N THR A 369 -7.76 16.88 -13.77
CA THR A 369 -7.05 17.54 -12.67
C THR A 369 -5.94 16.69 -12.06
N VAL A 370 -5.88 15.39 -12.33
CA VAL A 370 -4.91 14.47 -11.72
C VAL A 370 -4.09 13.73 -12.77
N LEU A 371 -2.77 13.67 -12.56
CA LEU A 371 -1.88 12.79 -13.32
C LEU A 371 -1.05 11.92 -12.38
N TYR A 372 -0.87 10.65 -12.76
CA TYR A 372 0.24 9.85 -12.24
C TYR A 372 1.41 9.95 -13.21
N CYS A 373 2.57 10.38 -12.75
CA CYS A 373 3.80 10.38 -13.53
C CYS A 373 4.62 9.13 -13.21
N CYS A 374 5.06 8.42 -14.25
CA CYS A 374 5.94 7.26 -14.13
C CYS A 374 6.96 7.27 -15.27
N ASP A 375 8.21 6.96 -14.97
CA ASP A 375 9.30 6.82 -15.96
C ASP A 375 9.60 5.34 -16.31
N ALA A 376 8.84 4.41 -15.73
CA ALA A 376 9.05 2.99 -15.97
C ALA A 376 8.72 2.62 -17.42
N PRO A 377 9.44 1.66 -18.03
CA PRO A 377 9.12 1.18 -19.36
C PRO A 377 7.71 0.59 -19.42
N VAL A 378 7.07 0.67 -20.59
CA VAL A 378 5.77 0.04 -20.82
C VAL A 378 5.92 -1.48 -20.71
N GLU A 379 5.05 -2.10 -19.93
CA GLU A 379 5.05 -3.55 -19.74
C GLU A 379 4.61 -4.26 -21.03
N ALA A 380 5.37 -5.26 -21.47
CA ALA A 380 5.01 -6.07 -22.64
C ALA A 380 3.74 -6.91 -22.39
N ALA A 381 3.53 -7.34 -21.13
CA ALA A 381 2.37 -8.11 -20.70
C ALA A 381 1.87 -7.58 -19.35
N PRO A 382 0.86 -6.70 -19.34
CA PRO A 382 0.32 -6.13 -18.11
C PRO A 382 -0.22 -7.21 -17.18
N ARG A 383 0.10 -7.12 -15.89
CA ARG A 383 -0.46 -8.01 -14.88
C ARG A 383 -1.93 -7.66 -14.60
N VAL A 384 -2.84 -8.47 -15.13
CA VAL A 384 -4.29 -8.22 -15.05
C VAL A 384 -4.95 -8.64 -13.73
N LEU A 385 -4.34 -9.57 -12.98
CA LEU A 385 -4.76 -9.97 -11.63
C LEU A 385 -3.76 -9.40 -10.61
N SER A 386 -4.21 -8.47 -9.77
CA SER A 386 -3.31 -7.84 -8.79
C SER A 386 -2.81 -8.87 -7.75
N PRO A 387 -1.60 -8.73 -7.19
CA PRO A 387 -1.13 -9.60 -6.12
C PRO A 387 -2.07 -9.63 -4.90
N ALA A 388 -2.67 -8.50 -4.55
CA ALA A 388 -3.64 -8.40 -3.47
C ALA A 388 -4.91 -9.18 -3.78
N SER A 389 -5.48 -9.00 -4.98
CA SER A 389 -6.67 -9.76 -5.43
C SER A 389 -6.40 -11.26 -5.48
N ARG A 390 -5.25 -11.65 -6.04
CA ARG A 390 -4.79 -13.06 -6.06
C ARG A 390 -4.71 -13.61 -4.65
N MET A 391 -4.06 -12.91 -3.73
CA MET A 391 -3.91 -13.37 -2.36
C MET A 391 -5.26 -13.47 -1.66
N GLN A 392 -6.15 -12.50 -1.85
CA GLN A 392 -7.50 -12.53 -1.28
C GLN A 392 -8.30 -13.75 -1.76
N LEU A 393 -8.26 -14.05 -3.06
CA LEU A 393 -8.88 -15.25 -3.65
C LEU A 393 -8.30 -16.53 -3.06
N LEU A 394 -6.97 -16.66 -3.03
CA LEU A 394 -6.29 -17.82 -2.45
C LEU A 394 -6.59 -17.98 -0.94
N SER A 395 -6.75 -16.87 -0.23
CA SER A 395 -7.00 -16.86 1.22
C SER A 395 -8.45 -17.15 1.60
N ALA A 396 -9.37 -17.28 0.63
CA ALA A 396 -10.76 -17.59 0.91
C ALA A 396 -10.88 -18.95 1.59
N GLN A 397 -11.84 -19.08 2.51
CA GLN A 397 -12.05 -20.30 3.29
C GLN A 397 -12.18 -21.55 2.39
N ALA A 398 -13.06 -21.50 1.38
CA ALA A 398 -13.24 -22.59 0.43
C ALA A 398 -11.98 -22.89 -0.41
N SER A 399 -11.15 -21.88 -0.70
CA SER A 399 -9.86 -22.09 -1.37
C SER A 399 -8.84 -22.80 -0.49
N LEU A 400 -8.78 -22.46 0.80
CA LEU A 400 -7.93 -23.14 1.77
C LEU A 400 -8.41 -24.57 2.06
N ASP A 401 -9.72 -24.81 2.10
CA ASP A 401 -10.30 -26.15 2.29
C ASP A 401 -10.05 -27.05 1.08
N PHE A 402 -10.26 -26.52 -0.14
CA PHE A 402 -9.91 -27.20 -1.39
C PHE A 402 -8.41 -27.52 -1.46
N ALA A 403 -7.55 -26.57 -1.12
CA ALA A 403 -6.10 -26.78 -1.06
C ALA A 403 -5.70 -27.82 0.00
N GLY A 404 -6.42 -27.85 1.13
CA GLY A 404 -6.24 -28.87 2.16
C GLY A 404 -6.57 -30.27 1.65
N ALA A 405 -7.67 -30.42 0.91
CA ALA A 405 -8.05 -31.69 0.28
C ALA A 405 -7.00 -32.20 -0.70
N LEU A 406 -6.49 -31.31 -1.57
CA LEU A 406 -5.40 -31.65 -2.49
C LEU A 406 -4.15 -32.11 -1.75
N ALA A 407 -3.77 -31.42 -0.67
CA ALA A 407 -2.60 -31.76 0.12
C ALA A 407 -2.77 -33.03 0.98
N ASP A 408 -4.00 -33.49 1.21
CA ASP A 408 -4.32 -34.81 1.80
C ASP A 408 -4.31 -35.93 0.76
N GLY A 409 -4.07 -35.62 -0.53
CA GLY A 409 -4.17 -36.58 -1.63
C GLY A 409 -5.61 -36.97 -1.98
N ARG A 410 -6.61 -36.22 -1.52
CA ARG A 410 -8.02 -36.45 -1.85
C ARG A 410 -8.33 -35.86 -3.22
N ASP A 411 -9.24 -36.51 -3.94
CA ASP A 411 -9.81 -35.93 -5.15
C ASP A 411 -10.71 -34.75 -4.76
N ALA A 412 -10.35 -33.56 -5.24
CA ALA A 412 -11.03 -32.31 -4.90
C ALA A 412 -11.79 -31.82 -6.12
N ASP A 413 -13.12 -31.73 -5.99
CA ASP A 413 -13.98 -31.25 -7.06
C ASP A 413 -13.83 -29.73 -7.19
N CYS A 414 -13.68 -29.24 -8.41
CA CYS A 414 -13.69 -27.81 -8.67
C CYS A 414 -14.97 -27.15 -8.13
N ALA A 415 -16.11 -27.86 -8.11
CA ALA A 415 -17.37 -27.37 -7.55
C ALA A 415 -17.26 -26.90 -6.08
N ASP A 416 -16.30 -27.41 -5.30
CA ASP A 416 -16.04 -26.97 -3.93
C ASP A 416 -15.62 -25.49 -3.83
N LEU A 417 -15.22 -24.87 -4.96
CA LEU A 417 -14.85 -23.46 -5.06
C LEU A 417 -16.00 -22.53 -5.45
N GLU A 418 -17.19 -23.05 -5.77
CA GLU A 418 -18.39 -22.22 -6.05
C GLU A 418 -18.72 -21.21 -4.93
N PRO A 419 -18.52 -21.49 -3.62
CA PRO A 419 -18.72 -20.49 -2.58
C PRO A 419 -17.87 -19.22 -2.75
N VAL A 420 -16.68 -19.32 -3.34
CA VAL A 420 -15.82 -18.13 -3.60
C VAL A 420 -16.46 -17.26 -4.67
N TRP A 421 -17.05 -17.87 -5.70
CA TRP A 421 -17.77 -17.16 -6.75
C TRP A 421 -18.99 -16.42 -6.21
N HIS A 422 -19.84 -17.07 -5.41
CA HIS A 422 -21.01 -16.41 -4.82
C HIS A 422 -20.60 -15.22 -3.94
N GLN A 423 -19.58 -15.40 -3.10
CA GLN A 423 -19.09 -14.31 -2.27
C GLN A 423 -18.50 -13.15 -3.07
N LEU A 424 -17.82 -13.43 -4.19
CA LEU A 424 -17.28 -12.40 -5.08
C LEU A 424 -18.38 -11.46 -5.60
N LEU A 425 -19.56 -12.01 -5.91
CA LEU A 425 -20.68 -11.25 -6.48
C LEU A 425 -21.53 -10.57 -5.41
N GLU A 426 -21.74 -11.22 -4.26
CA GLU A 426 -22.75 -10.79 -3.29
C GLU A 426 -22.17 -10.00 -2.11
N SER A 427 -20.90 -10.24 -1.76
CA SER A 427 -20.34 -9.69 -0.52
C SER A 427 -19.52 -8.42 -0.76
N PRO A 428 -19.82 -7.30 -0.06
CA PRO A 428 -19.08 -6.04 -0.21
C PRO A 428 -17.57 -6.14 0.01
N ARG A 429 -17.11 -7.13 0.79
CA ARG A 429 -15.68 -7.36 1.07
C ARG A 429 -14.86 -7.73 -0.18
N TRP A 430 -15.53 -8.24 -1.22
CA TRP A 430 -14.89 -8.65 -2.47
C TRP A 430 -14.94 -7.57 -3.54
N ARG A 431 -15.51 -6.41 -3.24
CA ARG A 431 -15.69 -5.35 -4.23
C ARG A 431 -14.37 -4.88 -4.85
N THR A 432 -13.30 -4.81 -4.07
CA THR A 432 -11.96 -4.49 -4.58
C THR A 432 -11.40 -5.54 -5.56
N VAL A 433 -11.79 -6.80 -5.40
CA VAL A 433 -11.41 -7.88 -6.32
C VAL A 433 -12.27 -7.82 -7.58
N LEU A 434 -13.58 -7.61 -7.41
CA LEU A 434 -14.53 -7.49 -8.51
C LEU A 434 -14.22 -6.29 -9.41
N ASP A 435 -13.90 -5.14 -8.82
CA ASP A 435 -13.58 -3.89 -9.52
C ASP A 435 -12.11 -3.78 -9.94
N GLN A 436 -11.26 -4.79 -9.67
CA GLN A 436 -9.80 -4.65 -9.77
C GLN A 436 -9.31 -4.14 -11.12
N TYR A 437 -9.92 -4.60 -12.22
CA TYR A 437 -9.45 -4.31 -13.56
C TYR A 437 -10.00 -2.97 -14.05
N ALA A 438 -11.25 -2.66 -13.70
CA ALA A 438 -11.81 -1.33 -13.90
C ALA A 438 -10.96 -0.26 -13.18
N THR A 439 -10.60 -0.50 -11.91
CA THR A 439 -9.70 0.38 -11.15
C THR A 439 -8.31 0.47 -11.77
N LEU A 440 -7.72 -0.65 -12.18
CA LEU A 440 -6.42 -0.65 -12.86
C LEU A 440 -6.48 0.18 -14.15
N ARG A 441 -7.52 0.02 -14.97
CA ARG A 441 -7.71 0.81 -16.19
C ARG A 441 -7.85 2.28 -15.88
N GLU A 442 -8.68 2.66 -14.92
CA GLU A 442 -8.85 4.06 -14.51
C GLU A 442 -7.51 4.70 -14.12
N VAL A 443 -6.72 4.05 -13.27
CA VAL A 443 -5.39 4.54 -12.91
C VAL A 443 -4.47 4.68 -14.13
N ARG A 444 -4.51 3.72 -15.05
CA ARG A 444 -3.67 3.71 -16.26
C ARG A 444 -4.07 4.80 -17.26
N GLU A 445 -5.32 5.25 -17.26
CA GLU A 445 -5.76 6.42 -18.04
C GLU A 445 -5.16 7.73 -17.48
N LEU A 446 -5.03 7.83 -16.15
CA LEU A 446 -4.41 8.98 -15.48
C LEU A 446 -2.88 9.01 -15.61
N MET A 447 -2.27 7.90 -16.03
CA MET A 447 -0.82 7.77 -16.02
C MET A 447 -0.15 8.27 -17.30
N VAL A 448 0.91 9.05 -17.14
CA VAL A 448 1.70 9.65 -18.22
C VAL A 448 3.19 9.46 -17.98
N HIS A 449 3.95 9.43 -19.06
CA HIS A 449 5.41 9.50 -18.99
C HIS A 449 5.83 10.99 -18.98
N PRO A 450 6.78 11.42 -18.13
CA PRO A 450 7.25 12.81 -18.13
C PRO A 450 7.70 13.32 -19.50
N ASP A 451 8.43 12.50 -20.27
CA ASP A 451 8.82 12.85 -21.64
C ASP A 451 7.64 13.03 -22.61
N ASP A 452 6.54 12.27 -22.48
CA ASP A 452 5.35 12.46 -23.32
C ASP A 452 4.66 13.78 -22.98
N LEU A 453 4.63 14.13 -21.69
CA LEU A 453 4.09 15.40 -21.24
C LEU A 453 4.90 16.57 -21.82
N ARG A 454 6.24 16.49 -21.80
CA ARG A 454 7.12 17.48 -22.44
C ARG A 454 6.94 17.52 -23.96
N ALA A 455 6.81 16.37 -24.63
CA ALA A 455 6.61 16.32 -26.07
C ALA A 455 5.29 17.00 -26.50
N ALA A 456 4.22 16.83 -25.72
CA ALA A 456 2.94 17.48 -25.98
C ALA A 456 3.03 19.01 -25.94
N VAL A 457 3.84 19.57 -25.03
CA VAL A 457 4.14 21.02 -24.97
C VAL A 457 4.75 21.50 -26.30
N GLY A 458 5.73 20.77 -26.84
CA GLY A 458 6.37 21.14 -28.12
C GLY A 458 5.49 20.97 -29.37
N ILE A 459 4.55 20.01 -29.37
CA ILE A 459 3.58 19.85 -30.49
C ILE A 459 2.61 21.04 -30.55
N ALA A 460 2.20 21.57 -29.39
CA ALA A 460 1.36 22.76 -29.32
C ALA A 460 2.07 24.02 -29.86
N ASP A 461 3.41 24.10 -29.76
CA ASP A 461 4.21 25.17 -30.37
C ASP A 461 4.17 25.13 -31.89
N ALA A 462 4.41 23.96 -32.47
CA ALA A 462 4.43 23.78 -33.91
C ALA A 462 3.08 24.10 -34.56
N ARG A 463 1.96 23.70 -33.93
CA ARG A 463 0.61 23.97 -34.44
C ARG A 463 0.29 25.47 -34.49
N ARG A 464 0.65 26.25 -33.47
CA ARG A 464 0.42 27.71 -33.47
C ARG A 464 1.28 28.45 -34.48
N LEU A 465 2.55 28.06 -34.64
CA LEU A 465 3.42 28.64 -35.67
C LEU A 465 2.90 28.38 -37.09
N SER A 466 2.21 27.25 -37.31
CA SER A 466 1.55 26.97 -38.60
C SER A 466 0.25 27.75 -38.82
N ALA A 467 -0.46 28.12 -37.74
CA ALA A 467 -1.71 28.89 -37.82
C ALA A 467 -1.48 30.42 -37.90
N ALA A 468 -0.28 30.89 -37.54
CA ALA A 468 0.14 32.28 -37.64
C ALA A 468 0.82 32.63 -38.99
N ARG A 469 0.98 31.64 -39.87
CA ARG A 469 1.42 31.78 -41.27
C ARG A 469 0.24 31.62 -42.19
#